data_AF-A0A6A8Q4Z7-F1
#
_entry.id   AF-A0A6A8Q4Z7-F1
#
_cell.length_a   1.000
_cell.length_b   1.000
_cell.length_c   1.000
_cell.angle_alpha   90.00
_cell.angle_beta   90.00
_cell.angle_gamma   90.00
#
_symmetry.space_group_name_H-M   'P 1'
#
loop_
_entity.id
_entity.type
_entity.pdbx_description
1 polymer ?
#
loop_
_entity_poly.entity_id
_entity_poly.type
_entity_poly.pdbx_seq_one_letter_code
_entity_poly.pdbx_strand_id
1 'polypeptide(L)'
;MNIEKRNKILTVVLGVIIIGLTYWLYDSLVTPYQTVVKRQQMTERVHNRMMSVKDALIQFETRTDSFPPTQGGLDTLVQFLKTDSLMMAMGDSLLGYGFDNGFNPDSIIYSPRPPHNKFIYTLNDTLRPQLYLLEDPDTEDAIGHLERTTMRNAPNWN
;
A
#
# COMPACT_ATOMS: atom_id res chain seq x y z
N MET A 1 30.85 58.76 14.52
CA MET A 1 29.88 57.64 14.59
C MET A 1 30.61 56.41 15.16
N ASN A 2 30.35 56.09 16.43
CA ASN A 2 31.19 55.19 17.25
C ASN A 2 31.32 53.78 16.68
N ILE A 3 32.56 53.29 16.62
CA ILE A 3 32.94 51.93 16.19
C ILE A 3 32.19 50.86 16.99
N GLU A 4 31.95 51.10 18.28
CA GLU A 4 31.15 50.21 19.15
C GLU A 4 29.72 50.02 18.67
N LYS A 5 29.06 51.08 18.15
CA LYS A 5 27.71 50.97 17.60
C LYS A 5 27.70 50.13 16.31
N ARG A 6 28.74 50.23 15.48
CA ARG A 6 28.88 49.45 14.23
C ARG A 6 29.07 47.96 14.52
N ASN A 7 29.95 47.61 15.46
CA ASN A 7 30.19 46.22 15.84
C ASN A 7 28.93 45.59 16.45
N LYS A 8 28.19 46.33 17.30
CA LYS A 8 26.93 45.85 17.88
C LYS A 8 25.87 45.57 16.82
N ILE A 9 25.72 46.44 15.82
CA ILE A 9 24.79 46.23 14.69
C ILE A 9 25.22 45.00 13.87
N LEU A 10 26.52 44.86 13.57
CA LEU A 10 27.04 43.71 12.84
C LEU A 10 26.77 42.39 13.56
N THR A 11 26.96 42.32 14.89
CA THR A 11 26.67 41.11 15.67
C THR A 11 25.19 40.75 15.64
N VAL A 12 24.29 41.74 15.73
CA VAL A 12 22.84 41.51 15.65
C VAL A 12 22.43 41.00 14.26
N VAL A 13 22.92 41.65 13.20
CA VAL A 13 22.64 41.24 11.82
C VAL A 13 23.19 39.85 11.54
N LEU A 14 24.42 39.55 11.98
CA LEU A 14 25.02 38.23 11.85
C LEU A 14 24.19 37.17 12.59
N GLY A 15 23.72 37.47 13.81
CA GLY A 15 22.85 36.58 14.57
C GLY A 15 21.54 36.26 13.83
N VAL A 16 20.89 37.27 13.24
CA VAL A 16 19.68 37.08 12.43
C VAL A 16 19.97 36.23 11.18
N ILE A 17 21.09 36.48 10.51
CA ILE A 17 21.52 35.68 9.35
C ILE A 17 21.77 34.23 9.75
N ILE A 18 22.45 33.97 10.87
CA ILE A 18 22.70 32.62 11.38
C ILE A 18 21.38 31.91 11.67
N ILE A 19 20.40 32.57 12.30
CA ILE A 19 19.08 31.98 12.56
C ILE A 19 18.35 31.66 11.25
N GLY A 20 18.36 32.58 10.29
CA GLY A 20 17.73 32.38 8.98
C GLY A 20 18.34 31.22 8.20
N LEU A 21 19.68 31.14 8.18
CA LEU A 21 20.41 30.03 7.54
C LEU A 21 20.16 28.70 8.25
N THR A 22 20.05 28.71 9.59
CA THR A 22 19.74 27.50 10.36
C THR A 22 18.35 26.96 10.01
N TYR A 23 17.35 27.84 9.89
CA TYR A 23 16.00 27.46 9.47
C TYR A 23 15.97 26.91 8.04
N TRP A 24 16.66 27.59 7.11
CA TRP A 24 16.71 27.16 5.71
C TRP A 24 17.41 25.80 5.54
N LEU A 25 18.48 25.57 6.30
CA LEU A 25 19.18 24.29 6.33
C LEU A 25 18.27 23.17 6.86
N TYR A 26 17.50 23.43 7.90
CA TYR A 26 16.55 22.47 8.45
C TYR A 26 15.47 22.09 7.43
N ASP A 27 14.83 23.07 6.80
CA ASP A 27 13.78 22.82 5.81
C ASP A 27 14.31 22.06 4.58
N SER A 28 15.47 22.49 4.06
CA SER A 28 16.09 21.86 2.88
C SER A 28 16.49 20.40 3.11
N LEU A 29 16.75 19.99 4.36
CA LEU A 29 17.11 18.61 4.68
C LEU A 29 15.90 17.75 5.02
N VAL A 30 14.96 18.28 5.81
CA VAL A 30 13.86 17.50 6.39
C VAL A 30 12.71 17.30 5.42
N THR A 31 12.34 18.33 4.66
CA THR A 31 11.21 18.29 3.73
C THR A 31 11.36 17.21 2.63
N PRO A 32 12.50 17.07 1.93
CA PRO A 32 12.64 16.00 0.93
C PRO A 32 12.63 14.61 1.57
N TYR A 33 13.25 14.43 2.74
CA TYR A 33 13.26 13.15 3.44
C TYR A 33 11.85 12.65 3.77
N GLN A 34 10.97 13.53 4.26
CA GLN A 34 9.58 13.19 4.56
C GLN A 34 8.79 12.72 3.34
N THR A 35 9.06 13.27 2.15
CA THR A 35 8.36 12.86 0.92
C THR A 35 8.70 11.43 0.50
N VAL A 36 9.97 11.01 0.66
CA VAL A 36 10.41 9.65 0.34
C VAL A 36 9.81 8.65 1.31
N VAL A 37 9.86 8.96 2.62
CA VAL A 37 9.26 8.09 3.65
C VAL A 37 7.77 7.90 3.43
N LYS A 38 7.03 8.98 3.11
CA LYS A 38 5.59 8.88 2.82
C LYS A 38 5.33 7.99 1.60
N ARG A 39 6.14 8.07 0.55
CA ARG A 39 5.99 7.22 -0.64
C ARG A 39 6.23 5.75 -0.31
N GLN A 40 7.30 5.45 0.42
CA GLN A 40 7.63 4.09 0.86
C GLN A 40 6.51 3.50 1.72
N GLN A 41 6.02 4.25 2.71
CA GLN A 41 4.91 3.83 3.56
C GLN A 41 3.64 3.55 2.75
N MET A 42 3.34 4.35 1.72
CA MET A 42 2.19 4.11 0.85
C MET A 42 2.36 2.84 0.00
N THR A 43 3.55 2.61 -0.56
CA THR A 43 3.85 1.37 -1.29
C THR A 43 3.73 0.14 -0.39
N GLU A 44 4.31 0.18 0.82
CA GLU A 44 4.18 -0.91 1.78
C GLU A 44 2.72 -1.19 2.15
N ARG A 45 1.90 -0.15 2.32
CA ARG A 45 0.45 -0.32 2.56
C ARG A 45 -0.26 -1.01 1.40
N VAL A 46 0.07 -0.63 0.16
CA VAL A 46 -0.47 -1.28 -1.04
C VAL A 46 -0.04 -2.74 -1.08
N HIS A 47 1.25 -3.03 -0.90
CA HIS A 47 1.78 -4.39 -0.91
C HIS A 47 1.11 -5.26 0.16
N ASN A 48 0.97 -4.74 1.37
CA ASN A 48 0.24 -5.41 2.46
C ASN A 48 -1.22 -5.68 2.07
N ARG A 49 -1.90 -4.69 1.46
CA ARG A 49 -3.28 -4.85 1.01
C ARG A 49 -3.41 -5.94 -0.04
N MET A 50 -2.56 -5.95 -1.06
CA MET A 50 -2.55 -6.97 -2.09
C MET A 50 -2.25 -8.35 -1.51
N MET A 51 -1.34 -8.43 -0.53
CA MET A 51 -1.06 -9.66 0.19
C MET A 51 -2.28 -10.17 0.97
N SER A 52 -3.05 -9.29 1.62
CA SER A 52 -4.31 -9.68 2.27
C SER A 52 -5.35 -10.18 1.26
N VAL A 53 -5.48 -9.55 0.08
CA VAL A 53 -6.36 -10.04 -0.99
C VAL A 53 -5.92 -11.43 -1.45
N LYS A 54 -4.61 -11.63 -1.68
CA LYS A 54 -4.03 -12.93 -2.05
C LYS A 54 -4.31 -13.99 -0.99
N ASP A 55 -4.13 -13.69 0.28
CA ASP A 55 -4.42 -14.63 1.36
C ASP A 55 -5.92 -14.98 1.42
N ALA A 56 -6.80 -13.99 1.21
CA ALA A 56 -8.24 -14.22 1.08
C ALA A 56 -8.59 -15.10 -0.14
N LEU A 57 -7.93 -14.89 -1.29
CA LEU A 57 -8.10 -15.72 -2.50
C LEU A 57 -7.67 -17.17 -2.26
N ILE A 58 -6.54 -17.39 -1.58
CA ILE A 58 -6.07 -18.74 -1.23
C ILE A 58 -7.05 -19.42 -0.27
N GLN A 59 -7.61 -18.68 0.69
CA GLN A 59 -8.62 -19.24 1.60
C GLN A 59 -9.92 -19.59 0.86
N PHE A 60 -10.32 -18.77 -0.11
CA PHE A 60 -11.46 -19.07 -0.97
C PHE A 60 -11.21 -20.34 -1.81
N GLU A 61 -10.03 -20.45 -2.45
CA GLU A 61 -9.62 -21.66 -3.21
C GLU A 61 -9.65 -22.89 -2.31
N THR A 62 -9.12 -22.80 -1.09
CA THR A 62 -9.07 -23.92 -0.13
C THR A 62 -10.47 -24.40 0.30
N ARG A 63 -11.49 -23.53 0.25
CA ARG A 63 -12.87 -23.85 0.64
C ARG A 63 -13.76 -24.29 -0.52
N THR A 64 -13.51 -23.73 -1.71
CA THR A 64 -14.39 -23.87 -2.88
C THR A 64 -13.73 -24.69 -4.01
N ASP A 65 -12.51 -25.19 -3.77
CA ASP A 65 -11.64 -25.91 -4.72
C ASP A 65 -11.36 -25.15 -6.03
N SER A 66 -11.68 -23.85 -6.07
CA SER A 66 -11.57 -23.01 -7.26
C SER A 66 -11.42 -21.54 -6.88
N PHE A 67 -10.73 -20.78 -7.73
CA PHE A 67 -10.65 -19.33 -7.59
C PHE A 67 -11.95 -18.64 -8.08
N PRO A 68 -12.28 -17.45 -7.57
CA PRO A 68 -13.45 -16.72 -8.01
C PRO A 68 -13.30 -16.27 -9.49
N PRO A 69 -14.41 -16.08 -10.24
CA PRO A 69 -14.35 -15.77 -11.67
C PRO A 69 -13.77 -14.37 -11.96
N THR A 70 -13.16 -14.15 -13.13
CA THR A 70 -12.63 -12.83 -13.53
C THR A 70 -13.65 -11.70 -13.39
N GLN A 71 -14.88 -11.92 -13.86
CA GLN A 71 -15.96 -10.93 -13.75
C GLN A 71 -16.64 -11.05 -12.40
N GLY A 72 -16.55 -9.99 -11.58
CA GLY A 72 -17.18 -9.94 -10.25
C GLY A 72 -16.50 -10.83 -9.20
N GLY A 73 -15.38 -11.49 -9.49
CA GLY A 73 -14.73 -12.40 -8.55
C GLY A 73 -14.25 -11.74 -7.27
N LEU A 74 -13.76 -10.50 -7.37
CA LEU A 74 -13.43 -9.71 -6.19
C LEU A 74 -14.65 -9.41 -5.33
N ASP A 75 -15.82 -9.19 -5.95
CA ASP A 75 -17.07 -8.93 -5.20
C ASP A 75 -17.58 -10.23 -4.55
N THR A 76 -17.44 -11.37 -5.23
CA THR A 76 -17.70 -12.71 -4.66
C THR A 76 -16.78 -12.99 -3.46
N LEU A 77 -15.50 -12.60 -3.56
CA LEU A 77 -14.55 -12.71 -2.46
C LEU A 77 -14.99 -11.87 -1.25
N VAL A 78 -15.43 -10.63 -1.48
CA VAL A 78 -15.97 -9.77 -0.42
C VAL A 78 -17.20 -10.40 0.22
N GLN A 79 -18.11 -10.97 -0.58
CA GLN A 79 -19.30 -11.65 -0.05
C GLN A 79 -18.92 -12.88 0.80
N PHE A 80 -17.93 -13.66 0.37
CA PHE A 80 -17.39 -14.78 1.16
C PHE A 80 -16.83 -14.31 2.51
N LEU A 81 -15.99 -13.28 2.50
CA LEU A 81 -15.42 -12.69 3.71
C LEU A 81 -16.48 -12.17 4.69
N LYS A 82 -17.62 -11.70 4.19
CA LYS A 82 -18.76 -11.24 5.00
C LYS A 82 -19.63 -12.37 5.55
N THR A 83 -19.78 -13.45 4.78
CA THR A 83 -20.73 -14.54 5.09
C THR A 83 -20.13 -15.54 6.06
N ASP A 84 -18.83 -15.80 5.96
CA ASP A 84 -18.16 -16.75 6.83
C ASP A 84 -17.81 -16.10 8.19
N SER A 85 -18.47 -16.58 9.26
CA SER A 85 -18.28 -16.08 10.62
C SER A 85 -16.85 -16.30 11.15
N LEU A 86 -16.16 -17.33 10.66
CA LEU A 86 -14.76 -17.57 10.97
C LEU A 86 -13.86 -16.56 10.25
N MET A 87 -14.17 -16.19 9.01
CA MET A 87 -13.43 -15.15 8.28
C MET A 87 -13.67 -13.75 8.86
N MET A 88 -14.87 -13.46 9.35
CA MET A 88 -15.16 -12.24 10.11
C MET A 88 -14.37 -12.18 11.42
N ALA A 89 -14.29 -13.29 12.15
CA ALA A 89 -13.57 -13.36 13.43
C ALA A 89 -12.04 -13.36 13.26
N MET A 90 -11.53 -14.02 12.22
CA MET A 90 -10.10 -14.09 11.93
C MET A 90 -9.63 -12.95 11.03
N GLY A 91 -10.54 -12.22 10.39
CA GLY A 91 -10.24 -11.16 9.43
C GLY A 91 -9.40 -10.05 10.05
N ASP A 92 -9.67 -9.66 11.29
CA ASP A 92 -8.87 -8.65 11.97
C ASP A 92 -7.44 -9.13 12.30
N SER A 93 -7.27 -10.42 12.59
CA SER A 93 -5.97 -11.02 12.90
C SER A 93 -5.15 -11.39 11.65
N LEU A 94 -5.80 -11.89 10.60
CA LEU A 94 -5.15 -12.43 9.40
C LEU A 94 -5.11 -11.44 8.24
N LEU A 95 -6.14 -10.60 8.11
CA LEU A 95 -6.36 -9.71 6.96
C LEU A 95 -6.38 -8.22 7.36
N GLY A 96 -6.34 -7.90 8.66
CA GLY A 96 -6.35 -6.53 9.18
C GLY A 96 -5.02 -5.78 9.04
N TYR A 97 -3.95 -6.48 8.63
CA TYR A 97 -2.63 -5.86 8.46
C TYR A 97 -2.66 -4.85 7.31
N GLY A 98 -2.41 -3.57 7.63
CA GLY A 98 -2.47 -2.47 6.65
C GLY A 98 -3.85 -1.81 6.50
N PHE A 99 -4.77 -2.02 7.45
CA PHE A 99 -5.98 -1.22 7.59
C PHE A 99 -5.82 -0.20 8.73
N ASP A 100 -6.01 1.08 8.44
CA ASP A 100 -5.89 2.15 9.45
C ASP A 100 -7.04 2.13 10.49
N ASN A 101 -8.19 1.49 10.17
CA ASN A 101 -9.42 1.48 11.00
C ASN A 101 -10.03 0.08 11.23
N GLY A 102 -9.19 -0.97 11.25
CA GLY A 102 -9.64 -2.36 11.41
C GLY A 102 -10.10 -3.03 10.11
N PHE A 103 -10.29 -4.35 10.15
CA PHE A 103 -10.66 -5.13 8.97
C PHE A 103 -12.04 -4.73 8.41
N ASN A 104 -12.06 -4.28 7.16
CA ASN A 104 -13.28 -4.02 6.41
C ASN A 104 -13.27 -4.79 5.08
N PRO A 105 -14.10 -5.85 4.94
CA PRO A 105 -14.18 -6.66 3.73
C PRO A 105 -14.42 -5.86 2.45
N ASP A 106 -15.24 -4.80 2.49
CA ASP A 106 -15.58 -4.03 1.29
C ASP A 106 -14.39 -3.24 0.74
N SER A 107 -13.48 -2.85 1.62
CA SER A 107 -12.32 -2.03 1.26
C SER A 107 -11.07 -2.86 0.90
N ILE A 108 -11.10 -4.19 1.09
CA ILE A 108 -9.92 -5.03 0.83
C ILE A 108 -9.54 -5.04 -0.66
N ILE A 109 -10.54 -4.89 -1.53
CA ILE A 109 -10.39 -4.92 -3.00
C ILE A 109 -9.94 -3.59 -3.61
N TYR A 110 -9.76 -2.54 -2.79
CA TYR A 110 -9.35 -1.22 -3.23
C TYR A 110 -7.93 -0.89 -2.76
N SER A 111 -7.19 -0.17 -3.60
CA SER A 111 -5.87 0.34 -3.26
C SER A 111 -5.97 1.39 -2.14
N PRO A 112 -5.10 1.35 -1.12
CA PRO A 112 -5.02 2.39 -0.10
C PRO A 112 -4.45 3.70 -0.65
N ARG A 113 -3.89 3.70 -1.86
CA ARG A 113 -3.37 4.89 -2.53
C ARG A 113 -4.53 5.70 -3.14
N PRO A 114 -4.61 7.03 -2.96
CA PRO A 114 -5.55 7.87 -3.70
C PRO A 114 -5.28 7.74 -5.21
N PRO A 115 -6.31 7.54 -6.06
CA PRO A 115 -7.74 7.79 -5.83
C PRO A 115 -8.56 6.60 -5.29
N HIS A 116 -7.91 5.57 -4.73
CA HIS A 116 -8.51 4.34 -4.20
C HIS A 116 -9.14 3.46 -5.28
N ASN A 117 -8.40 3.26 -6.37
CA ASN A 117 -8.83 2.41 -7.46
C ASN A 117 -8.96 0.94 -7.03
N LYS A 118 -9.91 0.21 -7.62
CA LYS A 118 -10.12 -1.22 -7.38
C LYS A 118 -8.99 -2.02 -8.04
N PHE A 119 -8.47 -3.03 -7.35
CA PHE A 119 -7.49 -3.95 -7.93
C PHE A 119 -8.06 -4.67 -9.15
N ILE A 120 -7.20 -4.93 -10.14
CA ILE A 120 -7.57 -5.66 -11.34
C ILE A 120 -7.33 -7.14 -11.07
N TYR A 121 -8.34 -7.96 -11.35
CA TYR A 121 -8.27 -9.41 -11.12
C TYR A 121 -8.61 -10.15 -12.39
N THR A 122 -7.73 -11.08 -12.79
CA THR A 122 -7.93 -11.94 -13.95
C THR A 122 -7.67 -13.39 -13.57
N LEU A 123 -8.62 -14.27 -13.88
CA LEU A 123 -8.50 -15.72 -13.73
C LEU A 123 -8.23 -16.37 -15.10
N ASN A 124 -7.25 -17.26 -15.14
CA ASN A 124 -7.05 -18.22 -16.22
C ASN A 124 -7.48 -19.64 -15.76
N ASP A 125 -8.69 -20.04 -16.19
CA ASP A 125 -9.25 -21.37 -15.92
C ASP A 125 -8.90 -22.41 -17.00
N THR A 126 -8.13 -22.05 -18.03
CA THR A 126 -7.73 -23.02 -19.08
C THR A 126 -6.59 -23.93 -18.64
N LEU A 127 -5.80 -23.51 -17.65
CA LEU A 127 -4.68 -24.27 -17.11
C LEU A 127 -5.07 -24.98 -15.80
N ARG A 128 -4.36 -26.08 -15.52
CA ARG A 128 -4.44 -26.83 -14.25
C ARG A 128 -3.04 -26.92 -13.67
N PRO A 129 -2.78 -26.38 -12.46
CA PRO A 129 -3.70 -25.67 -11.55
C PRO A 129 -4.21 -24.35 -12.14
N GLN A 130 -5.38 -23.90 -11.70
CA GLN A 130 -5.92 -22.59 -12.06
C GLN A 130 -4.94 -21.49 -11.65
N LEU A 131 -4.78 -20.50 -12.51
CA LEU A 131 -3.86 -19.38 -12.29
C LEU A 131 -4.62 -18.08 -12.29
N TYR A 132 -4.25 -17.17 -11.39
CA TYR A 132 -4.81 -15.81 -11.38
C TYR A 132 -3.69 -14.77 -11.45
N LEU A 133 -4.11 -13.55 -11.74
CA LEU A 133 -3.29 -12.36 -11.73
C LEU A 133 -4.09 -11.26 -11.01
N LEU A 134 -3.49 -10.70 -9.97
CA LEU A 134 -4.00 -9.57 -9.21
C LEU A 134 -3.03 -8.40 -9.40
N GLU A 135 -3.51 -7.28 -9.92
CA GLU A 135 -2.68 -6.12 -10.29
C GLU A 135 -3.15 -4.85 -9.57
N ASP A 136 -2.19 -4.00 -9.18
CA ASP A 136 -2.49 -2.62 -8.81
C ASP A 136 -2.78 -1.81 -10.08
N PRO A 137 -3.93 -1.11 -10.18
CA PRO A 137 -4.20 -0.20 -11.30
C PRO A 137 -3.22 0.98 -11.39
N ASP A 138 -2.58 1.37 -10.28
CA ASP A 138 -1.75 2.58 -10.21
C ASP A 138 -0.24 2.30 -10.31
N THR A 139 0.20 1.04 -10.27
CA THR A 139 1.61 0.62 -10.36
C THR A 139 1.76 -0.65 -11.22
N GLU A 140 2.99 -1.10 -11.47
CA GLU A 140 3.26 -2.39 -12.12
C GLU A 140 3.34 -3.55 -11.10
N ASP A 141 2.87 -3.31 -9.86
CA ASP A 141 2.85 -4.32 -8.81
C ASP A 141 1.77 -5.36 -9.10
N ALA A 142 2.15 -6.63 -9.02
CA ALA A 142 1.25 -7.74 -9.29
C ALA A 142 1.48 -8.93 -8.36
N ILE A 143 0.45 -9.73 -8.15
CA ILE A 143 0.55 -11.03 -7.49
C ILE A 143 -0.04 -12.08 -8.41
N GLY A 144 0.70 -13.17 -8.61
CA GLY A 144 0.29 -14.23 -9.51
C GLY A 144 0.80 -14.05 -10.93
N HIS A 145 0.41 -14.96 -11.81
CA HIS A 145 0.74 -14.92 -13.23
C HIS A 145 -0.22 -15.83 -13.99
N LEU A 146 -0.66 -15.43 -15.19
CA LEU A 146 -1.63 -16.21 -15.97
C LEU A 146 -1.06 -17.45 -16.69
N GLU A 147 0.25 -17.63 -16.71
CA GLU A 147 0.91 -18.67 -17.53
C GLU A 147 1.90 -19.52 -16.72
N ARG A 148 2.59 -18.90 -15.74
CA ARG A 148 3.65 -19.55 -14.96
C ARG A 148 3.10 -20.10 -13.65
N THR A 149 2.94 -21.41 -13.58
CA THR A 149 2.43 -22.10 -12.37
C THR A 149 3.30 -21.93 -11.14
N THR A 150 4.61 -21.77 -11.30
CA THR A 150 5.56 -21.48 -10.21
C THR A 150 5.34 -20.11 -9.58
N MET A 151 4.69 -19.19 -10.31
CA MET A 151 4.43 -17.81 -9.87
C MET A 151 2.97 -17.60 -9.41
N ARG A 152 2.17 -18.67 -9.29
CA ARG A 152 0.72 -18.59 -9.01
C ARG A 152 0.32 -17.68 -7.84
N ASN A 153 1.10 -17.68 -6.76
CA ASN A 153 0.87 -16.87 -5.56
C ASN A 153 2.06 -15.95 -5.25
N ALA A 154 2.97 -15.79 -6.21
CA ALA A 154 4.20 -15.04 -6.00
C ALA A 154 3.92 -13.54 -6.16
N PRO A 155 4.35 -12.72 -5.19
CA PRO A 155 4.35 -11.28 -5.38
C PRO A 155 5.45 -10.86 -6.36
N ASN A 156 5.14 -9.88 -7.19
CA ASN A 156 6.04 -9.22 -8.12
C ASN A 156 5.96 -7.71 -7.88
N TRP A 157 7.02 -7.15 -7.30
CA TRP A 157 7.11 -5.74 -6.97
C TRP A 157 8.12 -5.07 -7.90
N ASN A 158 7.71 -4.02 -8.60
CA ASN A 158 8.52 -3.32 -9.61
C ASN A 158 8.72 -1.83 -9.27
#